data_AF-A0A1W6UV95-F1
#
_entry.id   AF-A0A1W6UV95-F1
#
_cell.length_a   1.000
_cell.length_b   1.000
_cell.length_c   1.000
_cell.angle_alpha   90.00
_cell.angle_beta   90.00
_cell.angle_gamma   90.00
#
_symmetry.space_group_name_H-M   'P 1'
#
loop_
_entity.id
_entity.type
_entity.pdbx_description
1 polymer ?
#
loop_
_entity_poly.entity_id
_entity_poly.type
_entity_poly.pdbx_seq_one_letter_code
_entity_poly.pdbx_strand_id
1 'polypeptide(L)'
;MDILTSNYRECELSAERHKSSAQWQCNDLKSYTLAVENDWLGFFFPHEFPNFKPRYTYQESYQISCEYINRNEWFDNDRISFKFAEQYHWLDEFKPLQAQKLDYQSCFRIGRQFDSQNEWKRKHLGSYKQARKEKWLNLILPKSIHQFSFKECDQIAKKYSSRLHWEKRHPDSYFCANYHGWVDAIKPLGLPIDYNYAELARISKQFDSRPQWAKQDPLSYSLARDRKLLDELMPIYDERQVFSFTRCAHMVKRFKTKDVWQREHSESFQFAKDAGWIEELFLVPMDGKVVHKSKEQRSAKRIRKAASLQSLARPR
;
A
#
# COMPACT_ATOMS: atom_id res chain seq x y z
N MET A 1 -25.35 50.47 -18.00
CA MET A 1 -24.40 50.93 -16.95
C MET A 1 -23.24 49.98 -17.00
N ASP A 2 -22.18 50.35 -17.71
CA ASP A 2 -20.95 49.57 -17.73
C ASP A 2 -20.29 49.70 -16.37
N ILE A 3 -20.38 48.66 -15.56
CA ILE A 3 -19.53 48.50 -14.38
C ILE A 3 -18.14 48.26 -14.94
N LEU A 4 -17.42 49.34 -15.22
CA LEU A 4 -15.98 49.28 -15.46
C LEU A 4 -15.38 48.70 -14.18
N THR A 5 -15.04 47.42 -14.23
CA THR A 5 -14.30 46.69 -13.20
C THR A 5 -12.87 47.23 -13.22
N SER A 6 -12.65 48.39 -12.62
CA SER A 6 -11.29 48.86 -12.42
C SER A 6 -10.54 47.84 -11.59
N ASN A 7 -9.29 47.60 -11.96
CA ASN A 7 -8.42 46.61 -11.34
C ASN A 7 -7.30 47.33 -10.58
N TYR A 8 -6.53 46.61 -9.75
CA TYR A 8 -5.44 47.16 -8.93
C TYR A 8 -4.52 48.05 -9.76
N ARG A 9 -4.12 47.61 -10.95
CA ARG A 9 -3.21 48.35 -11.81
C ARG A 9 -3.80 49.68 -12.31
N GLU A 10 -5.09 49.73 -12.61
CA GLU A 10 -5.77 50.99 -12.96
C GLU A 10 -5.82 51.95 -11.77
N CYS A 11 -6.12 51.43 -10.57
CA CYS A 11 -6.12 52.22 -9.35
C CYS A 11 -4.72 52.76 -9.02
N GLU A 12 -3.67 51.96 -9.19
CA GLU A 12 -2.27 52.36 -9.00
C GLU A 12 -1.90 53.51 -9.94
N LEU A 13 -2.18 53.38 -11.25
CA LEU A 13 -1.92 54.42 -12.24
C LEU A 13 -2.73 55.70 -12.00
N SER A 14 -3.94 55.58 -11.44
CA SER A 14 -4.74 56.73 -11.02
C SER A 14 -4.11 57.41 -9.81
N ALA A 15 -3.74 56.65 -8.78
CA ALA A 15 -3.12 57.16 -7.56
C ALA A 15 -1.80 57.89 -7.82
N GLU A 16 -0.95 57.40 -8.73
CA GLU A 16 0.33 58.02 -9.12
C GLU A 16 0.19 59.46 -9.64
N ARG A 17 -0.98 59.83 -10.17
CA ARG A 17 -1.25 61.20 -10.68
C ARG A 17 -1.51 62.21 -9.57
N HIS A 18 -1.63 61.75 -8.33
CA HIS A 18 -2.03 62.55 -7.18
C HIS A 18 -0.96 62.50 -6.08
N LYS A 19 -0.75 63.62 -5.39
CA LYS A 19 0.30 63.72 -4.35
C LYS A 19 -0.13 63.14 -3.01
N SER A 20 -1.44 63.06 -2.77
CA SER A 20 -2.03 62.58 -1.52
C SER A 20 -3.33 61.83 -1.75
N SER A 21 -3.72 60.99 -0.80
CA SER A 21 -4.96 60.22 -0.87
C SER A 21 -6.20 61.13 -0.91
N ALA A 22 -6.18 62.24 -0.17
CA ALA A 22 -7.25 63.25 -0.19
C ALA A 22 -7.37 63.94 -1.56
N GLN A 23 -6.24 64.25 -2.21
CA GLN A 23 -6.27 64.80 -3.57
C GLN A 23 -6.82 63.77 -4.56
N TRP A 24 -6.48 62.50 -4.40
CA TRP A 24 -7.01 61.43 -5.24
C TRP A 24 -8.52 61.26 -5.07
N GLN A 25 -9.03 61.26 -3.83
CA GLN A 25 -10.46 61.17 -3.53
C GLN A 25 -11.29 62.25 -4.24
N CYS A 26 -10.80 63.49 -4.31
CA CYS A 26 -11.50 64.58 -4.97
C CYS A 26 -11.49 64.48 -6.50
N ASN A 27 -10.45 63.89 -7.10
CA ASN A 27 -10.27 63.87 -8.55
C ASN A 27 -10.76 62.58 -9.22
N ASP A 28 -10.64 61.43 -8.54
CA ASP A 28 -11.08 60.13 -9.02
C ASP A 28 -11.68 59.29 -7.89
N LEU A 29 -12.89 59.69 -7.49
CA LEU A 29 -13.63 59.05 -6.39
C LEU A 29 -13.85 57.55 -6.63
N LYS A 30 -14.02 57.11 -7.88
CA LYS A 30 -14.32 55.71 -8.20
C LYS A 30 -13.13 54.80 -7.87
N SER A 31 -11.94 55.13 -8.41
CA SER A 31 -10.73 54.36 -8.14
C SER A 31 -10.34 54.43 -6.66
N TYR A 32 -10.53 55.60 -6.04
CA TYR A 32 -10.30 55.78 -4.60
C TYR A 32 -11.21 54.87 -3.75
N THR A 33 -12.52 54.86 -4.00
CA THR A 33 -13.46 54.02 -3.24
C THR A 33 -13.12 52.54 -3.40
N LEU A 34 -12.79 52.09 -4.62
CA LEU A 34 -12.36 50.72 -4.85
C LEU A 34 -11.07 50.38 -4.09
N ALA A 35 -10.10 51.30 -4.07
CA ALA A 35 -8.87 51.12 -3.31
C ALA A 35 -9.10 51.08 -1.79
N VAL A 36 -10.10 51.80 -1.28
CA VAL A 36 -10.52 51.72 0.13
C VAL A 36 -11.16 50.35 0.41
N GLU A 37 -12.06 49.89 -0.45
CA GLU A 37 -12.75 48.60 -0.29
C GLU A 37 -11.79 47.39 -0.27
N ASN A 38 -10.66 47.50 -0.96
CA ASN A 38 -9.66 46.43 -1.06
C ASN A 38 -8.40 46.67 -0.20
N ASP A 39 -8.42 47.64 0.72
CA ASP A 39 -7.27 47.99 1.58
C ASP A 39 -5.98 48.34 0.81
N TRP A 40 -6.09 48.97 -0.37
CA TRP A 40 -4.95 49.28 -1.24
C TRP A 40 -4.25 50.61 -0.91
N LEU A 41 -4.87 51.49 -0.12
CA LEU A 41 -4.34 52.84 0.16
C LEU A 41 -2.91 52.82 0.73
N GLY A 42 -2.60 51.85 1.58
CA GLY A 42 -1.26 51.70 2.17
C GLY A 42 -0.18 51.35 1.15
N PHE A 43 -0.53 50.71 0.03
CA PHE A 43 0.41 50.44 -1.05
C PHE A 43 0.67 51.68 -1.91
N PHE A 44 -0.35 52.49 -2.16
CA PHE A 44 -0.24 53.67 -3.04
C PHE A 44 0.31 54.91 -2.33
N PHE A 45 -0.01 55.11 -1.05
CA PHE A 45 0.42 56.26 -0.25
C PHE A 45 1.14 55.84 1.04
N PRO A 46 2.27 55.12 0.96
CA PRO A 46 2.94 54.55 2.13
C PRO A 46 3.38 55.60 3.18
N HIS A 47 3.58 56.85 2.77
CA HIS A 47 3.94 57.95 3.66
C HIS A 47 2.78 58.43 4.55
N GLU A 48 1.53 58.23 4.12
CA GLU A 48 0.33 58.54 4.92
C GLU A 48 -0.04 57.39 5.87
N PHE A 49 0.45 56.18 5.58
CA PHE A 49 0.18 54.96 6.35
C PHE A 49 1.47 54.30 6.86
N PRO A 50 2.25 54.95 7.76
CA PRO A 50 3.58 54.46 8.17
C PRO A 50 3.57 53.11 8.91
N ASN A 51 2.41 52.71 9.45
CA ASN A 51 2.21 51.42 10.11
C ASN A 51 1.89 50.28 9.13
N PHE A 52 1.61 50.60 7.87
CA PHE A 52 1.32 49.61 6.84
C PHE A 52 2.63 49.02 6.31
N LYS A 53 2.89 47.76 6.64
CA LYS A 53 4.03 46.98 6.14
C LYS A 53 3.52 45.68 5.54
N PRO A 54 3.19 45.66 4.24
CA PRO A 54 2.67 44.46 3.62
C PRO A 54 3.77 43.39 3.59
N ARG A 55 3.37 42.14 3.75
CA ARG A 55 4.31 41.01 3.68
C ARG A 55 4.83 40.79 2.27
N TYR A 56 3.98 41.02 1.28
CA TYR A 56 4.31 40.96 -0.13
C TYR A 56 3.76 42.21 -0.81
N THR A 57 4.55 42.75 -1.73
CA THR A 57 4.07 43.74 -2.69
C THR A 57 3.32 43.07 -3.85
N TYR A 58 2.58 43.85 -4.64
CA TYR A 58 1.98 43.38 -5.88
C TYR A 58 3.03 42.78 -6.82
N GLN A 59 4.18 43.46 -6.98
CA GLN A 59 5.27 43.01 -7.86
C GLN A 59 5.91 41.70 -7.40
N GLU A 60 6.18 41.56 -6.11
CA GLU A 60 6.73 40.30 -5.55
C GLU A 60 5.74 39.15 -5.73
N SER A 61 4.46 39.38 -5.41
CA SER A 61 3.42 38.36 -5.58
C SER A 61 3.25 37.97 -7.04
N TYR A 62 3.36 38.93 -7.96
CA TYR A 62 3.33 38.68 -9.40
C TYR A 62 4.52 37.83 -9.86
N GLN A 63 5.74 38.13 -9.40
CA GLN A 63 6.94 37.35 -9.71
C GLN A 63 6.85 35.92 -9.19
N ILE A 64 6.42 35.75 -7.93
CA ILE A 64 6.19 34.42 -7.34
C ILE A 64 5.13 33.66 -8.14
N SER A 65 4.04 34.32 -8.53
CA SER A 65 2.99 33.67 -9.33
C SER A 65 3.52 33.14 -10.67
N CYS A 66 4.50 33.82 -11.28
CA CYS A 66 5.12 33.41 -12.54
C CYS A 66 5.99 32.14 -12.41
N GLU A 67 6.39 31.74 -11.20
CA GLU A 67 7.14 30.50 -10.97
C GLU A 67 6.24 29.26 -11.09
N TYR A 68 4.93 29.45 -10.97
CA TYR A 68 3.93 28.39 -10.96
C TYR A 68 3.13 28.34 -12.26
N ILE A 69 2.74 27.13 -12.68
CA ILE A 69 2.05 26.95 -13.96
C ILE A 69 0.56 27.30 -13.84
N ASN A 70 -0.04 27.07 -12.68
CA ASN A 70 -1.47 27.25 -12.43
C ASN A 70 -1.74 27.66 -10.96
N ARG A 71 -2.92 28.20 -10.70
CA ARG A 71 -3.36 28.66 -9.37
C ARG A 71 -3.25 27.57 -8.29
N ASN A 72 -3.58 26.32 -8.64
CA ASN A 72 -3.52 25.21 -7.68
C ASN A 72 -2.07 24.86 -7.30
N GLU A 73 -1.16 24.84 -8.28
CA GLU A 73 0.26 24.58 -8.01
C GLU A 73 0.87 25.70 -7.15
N TRP A 74 0.48 26.95 -7.39
CA TRP A 74 0.87 28.07 -6.53
C TRP A 74 0.31 27.89 -5.11
N PHE A 75 -0.98 27.60 -4.95
CA PHE A 75 -1.60 27.36 -3.65
C PHE A 75 -0.95 26.22 -2.86
N ASP A 76 -0.61 25.11 -3.54
CA ASP A 76 -0.04 23.92 -2.90
C ASP A 76 1.40 24.13 -2.43
N ASN A 77 2.20 24.92 -3.18
CA ASN A 77 3.62 25.12 -2.89
C ASN A 77 3.90 26.39 -2.08
N ASP A 78 3.18 27.48 -2.34
CA ASP A 78 3.30 28.74 -1.60
C ASP A 78 1.91 29.32 -1.28
N ARG A 79 1.29 28.67 -0.31
CA ARG A 79 -0.04 29.04 0.21
C ARG A 79 -0.08 30.46 0.77
N ILE A 80 1.03 30.98 1.30
CA ILE A 80 1.04 32.28 1.97
C ILE A 80 0.95 33.39 0.93
N SER A 81 1.79 33.38 -0.11
CA SER A 81 1.73 34.39 -1.17
C SER A 81 0.44 34.27 -1.98
N PHE A 82 -0.05 33.04 -2.23
CA PHE A 82 -1.36 32.84 -2.87
C PHE A 82 -2.50 33.48 -2.08
N LYS A 83 -2.57 33.22 -0.77
CA LYS A 83 -3.61 33.79 0.10
C LYS A 83 -3.51 35.30 0.20
N PHE A 84 -2.30 35.85 0.15
CA PHE A 84 -2.09 37.29 0.13
C PHE A 84 -2.64 37.89 -1.17
N ALA A 85 -2.31 37.32 -2.33
CA ALA A 85 -2.86 37.76 -3.61
C ALA A 85 -4.38 37.57 -3.72
N GLU A 86 -4.94 36.54 -3.09
CA GLU A 86 -6.40 36.32 -2.98
C GLU A 86 -7.06 37.42 -2.13
N GLN A 87 -6.47 37.76 -0.98
CA GLN A 87 -6.98 38.77 -0.07
C GLN A 87 -7.08 40.16 -0.73
N TYR A 88 -6.11 40.52 -1.57
CA TYR A 88 -6.08 41.83 -2.25
C TYR A 88 -6.63 41.78 -3.68
N HIS A 89 -7.33 40.70 -4.06
CA HIS A 89 -7.97 40.54 -5.35
C HIS A 89 -7.03 40.63 -6.58
N TRP A 90 -5.74 40.36 -6.39
CA TRP A 90 -4.73 40.39 -7.46
C TRP A 90 -4.77 39.16 -8.39
N LEU A 91 -5.40 38.06 -7.93
CA LEU A 91 -5.38 36.79 -8.65
C LEU A 91 -5.91 36.86 -10.08
N ASP A 92 -6.87 37.73 -10.36
CA ASP A 92 -7.49 37.87 -11.69
C ASP A 92 -6.66 38.74 -12.64
N GLU A 93 -5.83 39.64 -12.09
CA GLU A 93 -4.87 40.45 -12.85
C GLU A 93 -3.57 39.74 -13.14
N PHE A 94 -3.18 38.81 -12.28
CA PHE A 94 -2.10 37.89 -12.56
C PHE A 94 -2.60 37.05 -13.73
N LYS A 95 -2.22 37.50 -14.95
CA LYS A 95 -2.57 36.93 -16.27
C LYS A 95 -2.86 35.46 -16.09
N PRO A 96 -3.93 34.94 -16.69
CA PRO A 96 -4.41 33.63 -16.32
C PRO A 96 -3.19 32.73 -16.32
N LEU A 97 -2.96 32.07 -15.19
CA LEU A 97 -2.04 30.94 -15.09
C LEU A 97 -2.62 29.78 -15.94
N GLN A 98 -3.02 30.13 -17.17
CA GLN A 98 -3.23 29.28 -18.31
C GLN A 98 -1.92 28.55 -18.40
N ALA A 99 -2.02 27.25 -18.18
CA ALA A 99 -0.92 26.33 -18.32
C ALA A 99 -0.26 26.59 -19.67
N GLN A 100 0.73 27.46 -19.70
CA GLN A 100 1.53 27.67 -20.89
C GLN A 100 2.17 26.31 -21.07
N LYS A 101 1.79 25.66 -22.18
CA LYS A 101 2.19 24.29 -22.42
C LYS A 101 3.71 24.30 -22.43
N LEU A 102 4.34 23.79 -21.37
CA LEU A 102 5.78 23.76 -21.28
C LEU A 102 6.30 23.01 -22.49
N ASP A 103 7.18 23.68 -23.23
CA ASP A 103 7.85 23.08 -24.35
C ASP A 103 8.94 22.12 -23.85
N TYR A 104 9.46 21.33 -24.79
CA TYR A 104 10.51 20.37 -24.48
C TYR A 104 11.73 21.05 -23.84
N GLN A 105 12.13 22.21 -24.35
CA GLN A 105 13.34 22.91 -23.92
C GLN A 105 13.24 23.41 -22.48
N SER A 106 12.09 23.95 -22.08
CA SER A 106 11.84 24.38 -20.71
C SER A 106 11.81 23.19 -19.75
N CYS A 107 11.10 22.11 -20.10
CA CYS A 107 11.10 20.88 -19.33
C CYS A 107 12.51 20.28 -19.20
N PHE A 108 13.31 20.32 -20.27
CA PHE A 108 14.68 19.82 -20.28
C PHE A 108 15.57 20.61 -19.33
N ARG A 109 15.55 21.95 -19.41
CA ARG A 109 16.33 22.83 -18.54
C ARG A 109 15.97 22.63 -17.07
N ILE A 110 14.68 22.57 -16.74
CA ILE A 110 14.21 22.35 -15.36
C ILE A 110 14.61 20.95 -14.89
N GLY A 111 14.31 19.91 -15.66
CA GLY A 111 14.57 18.53 -15.26
C GLY A 111 16.05 18.26 -14.99
N ARG A 112 16.96 18.84 -15.78
CA ARG A 112 18.42 18.70 -15.60
C ARG A 112 18.97 19.31 -14.30
N GLN A 113 18.18 20.08 -13.56
CA GLN A 113 18.57 20.60 -12.25
C GLN A 113 18.41 19.58 -11.11
N PHE A 114 17.84 18.40 -11.38
CA PHE A 114 17.55 17.38 -10.37
C PHE A 114 18.32 16.09 -10.65
N ASP A 115 18.74 15.40 -9.60
CA ASP A 115 19.47 14.14 -9.74
C ASP A 115 18.55 12.94 -9.97
N SER A 116 17.26 13.08 -9.62
CA SER A 116 16.27 12.01 -9.75
C SER A 116 14.91 12.50 -10.22
N GLN A 117 14.19 11.63 -10.93
CA GLN A 117 12.80 11.88 -11.35
C GLN A 117 11.88 12.14 -10.14
N ASN A 118 12.15 11.52 -8.98
CA ASN A 118 11.36 11.72 -7.76
C ASN A 118 11.58 13.11 -7.17
N GLU A 119 12.82 13.59 -7.15
CA GLU A 119 13.12 14.95 -6.72
C GLU A 119 12.49 15.98 -7.65
N TRP A 120 12.64 15.77 -8.96
CA TRP A 120 12.01 16.62 -9.98
C TRP A 120 10.49 16.67 -9.82
N LYS A 121 9.83 15.52 -9.62
CA LYS A 121 8.39 15.44 -9.37
C LYS A 121 7.95 16.22 -8.12
N ARG A 122 8.76 16.19 -7.06
CA ARG A 122 8.44 16.86 -5.78
C ARG A 122 8.60 18.38 -5.88
N LYS A 123 9.64 18.85 -6.57
CA LYS A 123 9.97 20.28 -6.65
C LYS A 123 9.30 21.01 -7.82
N HIS A 124 9.08 20.35 -8.96
CA HIS A 124 8.41 20.94 -10.13
C HIS A 124 7.43 19.97 -10.78
N LEU A 125 6.32 19.72 -10.07
CA LEU A 125 5.30 18.76 -10.48
C LEU A 125 4.72 19.07 -11.86
N GLY A 126 4.49 20.34 -12.18
CA GLY A 126 3.95 20.78 -13.46
C GLY A 126 4.82 20.35 -14.65
N SER A 127 6.12 20.66 -14.60
CA SER A 127 7.08 20.27 -15.64
C SER A 127 7.26 18.75 -15.75
N TYR A 128 7.25 18.03 -14.62
CA TYR A 128 7.30 16.56 -14.59
C TYR A 128 6.06 15.95 -15.24
N LYS A 129 4.85 16.44 -14.93
CA LYS A 129 3.59 15.96 -15.52
C LYS A 129 3.56 16.19 -17.02
N GLN A 130 3.99 17.35 -17.49
CA GLN A 130 4.06 17.66 -18.92
C GLN A 130 5.06 16.75 -19.64
N ALA A 131 6.28 16.60 -19.09
CA ALA A 131 7.27 15.66 -19.62
C ALA A 131 6.79 14.21 -19.61
N ARG A 132 5.99 13.79 -18.61
CA ARG A 132 5.38 12.46 -18.58
C ARG A 132 4.33 12.28 -19.67
N LYS A 133 3.45 13.27 -19.84
CA LYS A 133 2.36 13.27 -20.83
C LYS A 133 2.92 13.16 -22.25
N GLU A 134 3.98 13.91 -22.55
CA GLU A 134 4.64 13.95 -23.87
C GLU A 134 5.77 12.91 -24.02
N LYS A 135 5.95 12.02 -23.02
CA LYS A 135 6.97 10.94 -23.01
C LYS A 135 8.44 11.43 -23.04
N TRP A 136 8.72 12.64 -22.57
CA TRP A 136 10.08 13.21 -22.46
C TRP A 136 10.85 12.82 -21.20
N LEU A 137 10.20 12.20 -20.19
CA LEU A 137 10.85 11.87 -18.92
C LEU A 137 12.19 11.15 -19.08
N ASN A 138 12.21 10.10 -19.91
CA ASN A 138 13.41 9.30 -20.15
C ASN A 138 14.46 10.02 -21.01
N LEU A 139 14.08 11.06 -21.76
CA LEU A 139 15.00 11.87 -22.56
C LEU A 139 15.72 12.90 -21.69
N ILE A 140 14.99 13.52 -20.76
CA ILE A 140 15.48 14.60 -19.90
C ILE A 140 16.28 14.04 -18.72
N LEU A 141 15.68 13.07 -18.03
CA LEU A 141 16.29 12.35 -16.92
C LEU A 141 16.11 10.86 -17.17
N PRO A 142 17.03 10.24 -17.93
CA PRO A 142 17.07 8.80 -18.02
C PRO A 142 17.04 8.25 -16.60
N LYS A 143 16.11 7.34 -16.31
CA LYS A 143 16.23 6.59 -15.06
C LYS A 143 17.65 6.04 -15.06
N SER A 144 18.37 6.19 -13.95
CA SER A 144 19.56 5.38 -13.70
C SER A 144 19.07 3.94 -13.59
N ILE A 145 18.79 3.35 -14.76
CA ILE A 145 18.62 1.92 -14.91
C ILE A 145 20.00 1.44 -14.51
N HIS A 146 20.11 0.78 -13.35
CA HIS A 146 21.29 -0.03 -13.08
C HIS A 146 21.51 -0.86 -14.34
N GLN A 147 22.60 -0.58 -15.03
CA GLN A 147 22.90 -1.18 -16.32
C GLN A 147 23.27 -2.62 -16.03
N PHE A 148 22.27 -3.48 -15.90
CA PHE A 148 22.51 -4.90 -15.87
C PHE A 148 22.94 -5.30 -17.28
N SER A 149 24.12 -5.88 -17.38
CA SER A 149 24.52 -6.59 -18.58
C SER A 149 23.57 -7.77 -18.84
N PHE A 150 23.51 -8.24 -20.08
CA PHE A 150 22.74 -9.44 -20.45
C PHE A 150 23.07 -10.63 -19.52
N LYS A 151 24.37 -10.81 -19.21
CA LYS A 151 24.85 -11.91 -18.36
C LYS A 151 24.35 -11.81 -16.92
N GLU A 152 24.32 -10.60 -16.35
CA GLU A 152 23.79 -10.38 -15.01
C GLU A 152 22.28 -10.63 -14.96
N CYS A 153 21.54 -10.12 -15.95
CA CYS A 153 20.11 -10.42 -16.08
C CYS A 153 19.84 -11.91 -16.21
N ASP A 154 20.62 -12.66 -17.00
CA ASP A 154 20.50 -14.11 -17.14
C ASP A 154 20.76 -14.86 -15.81
N GLN A 155 21.83 -14.48 -15.10
CA GLN A 155 22.16 -15.07 -13.80
C GLN A 155 21.09 -14.79 -12.75
N ILE A 156 20.53 -13.57 -12.72
CA ILE A 156 19.46 -13.18 -11.81
C ILE A 156 18.17 -13.92 -12.17
N ALA A 157 17.78 -13.94 -13.44
CA ALA A 157 16.56 -14.60 -13.92
C ALA A 157 16.55 -16.09 -13.62
N LYS A 158 17.70 -16.78 -13.74
CA LYS A 158 17.86 -18.20 -13.39
C LYS A 158 17.57 -18.49 -11.91
N LYS A 159 17.67 -17.52 -11.00
CA LYS A 159 17.31 -17.73 -9.58
C LYS A 159 15.80 -17.87 -9.37
N TYR A 160 14.98 -17.52 -10.36
CA TYR A 160 13.53 -17.47 -10.24
C TYR A 160 12.86 -18.54 -11.11
N SER A 161 11.76 -19.08 -10.60
CA SER A 161 11.05 -20.20 -11.24
C SER A 161 10.26 -19.80 -12.49
N SER A 162 9.88 -18.53 -12.62
CA SER A 162 9.12 -18.04 -13.77
C SER A 162 9.42 -16.57 -14.06
N ARG A 163 9.04 -16.12 -15.27
CA ARG A 163 9.14 -14.73 -15.70
C ARG A 163 8.40 -13.78 -14.74
N LEU A 164 7.20 -14.17 -14.33
CA LEU A 164 6.40 -13.40 -13.37
C LEU A 164 7.05 -13.36 -11.97
N HIS A 165 7.69 -14.46 -11.55
CA HIS A 165 8.42 -14.49 -10.29
C HIS A 165 9.62 -13.54 -10.33
N TRP A 166 10.39 -13.58 -11.42
CA TRP A 166 11.51 -12.67 -11.66
C TRP A 166 11.08 -11.21 -11.68
N GLU A 167 10.01 -10.87 -12.41
CA GLU A 167 9.44 -9.52 -12.45
C GLU A 167 9.05 -9.00 -11.07
N LYS A 168 8.38 -9.82 -10.26
CA LYS A 168 7.92 -9.41 -8.93
C LYS A 168 9.03 -9.29 -7.90
N ARG A 169 10.04 -10.17 -7.95
CA ARG A 169 11.10 -10.23 -6.94
C ARG A 169 12.33 -9.40 -7.29
N HIS A 170 12.55 -9.11 -8.57
CA HIS A 170 13.70 -8.33 -9.03
C HIS A 170 13.34 -7.43 -10.23
N PRO A 171 12.42 -6.45 -10.04
CA PRO A 171 11.83 -5.67 -11.11
C PRO A 171 12.85 -4.89 -11.95
N ASP A 172 13.95 -4.42 -11.37
CA ASP A 172 14.94 -3.61 -12.11
C ASP A 172 15.70 -4.41 -13.17
N SER A 173 16.09 -5.64 -12.86
CA SER A 173 16.74 -6.56 -13.80
C SER A 173 15.77 -7.01 -14.89
N TYR A 174 14.53 -7.33 -14.52
CA TYR A 174 13.48 -7.66 -15.50
C TYR A 174 13.17 -6.49 -16.43
N PHE A 175 13.05 -5.27 -15.89
CA PHE A 175 12.80 -4.07 -16.68
C PHE A 175 13.96 -3.77 -17.63
N CYS A 176 15.21 -3.90 -17.17
CA CYS A 176 16.40 -3.75 -18.01
C CYS A 176 16.39 -4.77 -19.16
N ALA A 177 16.16 -6.06 -18.87
CA ALA A 177 16.03 -7.08 -19.90
C ALA A 177 14.86 -6.80 -20.87
N ASN A 178 13.72 -6.30 -20.39
CA ASN A 178 12.56 -5.96 -21.21
C ASN A 178 12.84 -4.76 -22.12
N TYR A 179 13.50 -3.74 -21.58
CA TYR A 179 13.90 -2.56 -22.34
C TYR A 179 14.84 -2.90 -23.50
N HIS A 180 15.75 -3.85 -23.30
CA HIS A 180 16.68 -4.32 -24.33
C HIS A 180 16.17 -5.49 -25.18
N GLY A 181 14.93 -5.96 -24.97
CA GLY A 181 14.37 -7.10 -25.72
C GLY A 181 15.01 -8.45 -25.39
N TRP A 182 15.71 -8.58 -24.27
CA TRP A 182 16.39 -9.82 -23.86
C TRP A 182 15.49 -10.84 -23.18
N VAL A 183 14.27 -10.47 -22.82
CA VAL A 183 13.43 -11.30 -21.94
C VAL A 183 13.06 -12.64 -22.56
N ASP A 184 12.94 -12.71 -23.88
CA ASP A 184 12.63 -13.98 -24.55
C ASP A 184 13.88 -14.86 -24.74
N ALA A 185 15.07 -14.24 -24.79
CA ALA A 185 16.35 -14.92 -24.85
C ALA A 185 16.79 -15.43 -23.46
N ILE A 186 16.53 -14.63 -22.42
CA ILE A 186 16.77 -15.00 -21.03
C ILE A 186 15.60 -15.87 -20.60
N LYS A 187 15.80 -17.17 -20.64
CA LYS A 187 14.84 -18.11 -20.07
C LYS A 187 15.10 -18.17 -18.57
N PRO A 188 14.20 -17.63 -17.70
CA PRO A 188 14.19 -18.04 -16.30
C PRO A 188 14.18 -19.57 -16.28
N LEU A 189 14.69 -20.18 -15.20
CA LEU A 189 15.04 -21.60 -15.16
C LEU A 189 13.94 -22.52 -15.71
N GLY A 190 12.68 -22.06 -15.74
CA GLY A 190 11.66 -22.59 -16.65
C GLY A 190 11.28 -24.01 -16.29
N LEU A 191 11.75 -24.46 -15.13
CA LEU A 191 11.28 -25.65 -14.48
C LEU A 191 9.81 -25.35 -14.20
N PRO A 192 8.87 -26.13 -14.79
CA PRO A 192 7.68 -26.43 -14.02
C PRO A 192 8.23 -26.84 -12.67
N ILE A 193 7.84 -26.17 -11.60
CA ILE A 193 8.07 -26.79 -10.31
C ILE A 193 7.14 -27.99 -10.35
N ASP A 194 7.62 -29.10 -10.92
CA ASP A 194 7.00 -30.38 -10.80
C ASP A 194 7.30 -30.78 -9.37
N TYR A 195 6.59 -30.12 -8.46
CA TYR A 195 6.61 -30.51 -7.08
C TYR A 195 6.10 -31.94 -7.11
N ASN A 196 7.02 -32.89 -6.94
CA ASN A 196 6.63 -34.24 -6.66
C ASN A 196 5.83 -34.22 -5.34
N TYR A 197 5.08 -35.28 -5.08
CA TYR A 197 4.25 -35.37 -3.88
C TYR A 197 5.05 -35.14 -2.58
N ALA A 198 6.30 -35.62 -2.51
CA ALA A 198 7.16 -35.49 -1.33
C ALA A 198 7.50 -34.03 -1.01
N GLU A 199 7.75 -33.22 -2.03
CA GLU A 199 8.08 -31.82 -1.91
C GLU A 199 6.86 -31.00 -1.44
N LEU A 200 5.68 -31.27 -2.00
CA LEU A 200 4.43 -30.65 -1.53
C LEU A 200 4.13 -31.02 -0.08
N ALA A 201 4.40 -32.26 0.33
CA ALA A 201 4.23 -32.72 1.71
C ALA A 201 5.23 -32.09 2.68
N ARG A 202 6.43 -31.75 2.23
CA ARG A 202 7.41 -31.03 3.05
C ARG A 202 7.00 -29.57 3.23
N ILE A 203 6.49 -28.94 2.18
CA ILE A 203 6.06 -27.54 2.18
C ILE A 203 4.78 -27.38 3.01
N SER A 204 3.79 -28.28 2.85
CA SER A 204 2.52 -28.19 3.57
C SER A 204 2.71 -28.20 5.09
N LYS A 205 3.68 -29.00 5.59
CA LYS A 205 4.03 -29.09 7.01
C LYS A 205 4.59 -27.79 7.63
N GLN A 206 4.98 -26.81 6.82
CA GLN A 206 5.51 -25.53 7.32
C GLN A 206 4.41 -24.54 7.68
N PHE A 207 3.16 -24.79 7.29
CA PHE A 207 2.03 -23.90 7.51
C PHE A 207 1.04 -24.52 8.48
N ASP A 208 0.42 -23.70 9.33
CA ASP A 208 -0.54 -24.17 10.33
C ASP A 208 -1.95 -24.33 9.73
N SER A 209 -2.22 -23.68 8.60
CA SER A 209 -3.56 -23.67 7.98
C SER A 209 -3.54 -23.46 6.46
N ARG A 210 -4.61 -23.91 5.78
CA ARG A 210 -4.79 -23.74 4.32
C ARG A 210 -4.79 -22.26 3.89
N PRO A 211 -5.48 -21.34 4.59
CA PRO A 211 -5.44 -19.92 4.24
C PRO A 211 -4.04 -19.31 4.37
N GLN A 212 -3.28 -19.73 5.40
CA GLN A 212 -1.90 -19.27 5.59
C GLN A 212 -0.98 -19.78 4.48
N TRP A 213 -1.10 -21.06 4.10
CA TRP A 213 -0.37 -21.63 2.97
C TRP A 213 -0.70 -20.89 1.67
N ALA A 214 -1.99 -20.68 1.37
CA ALA A 214 -2.42 -19.98 0.16
C ALA A 214 -1.91 -18.54 0.06
N LYS A 215 -1.77 -17.84 1.20
CA LYS A 215 -1.28 -16.45 1.25
C LYS A 215 0.24 -16.36 1.11
N GLN A 216 0.97 -17.29 1.72
CA GLN A 216 2.44 -17.24 1.79
C GLN A 216 3.12 -17.93 0.60
N ASP A 217 2.55 -19.04 0.12
CA ASP A 217 3.02 -19.76 -1.07
C ASP A 217 1.84 -20.17 -1.99
N PRO A 218 1.30 -19.22 -2.77
CA PRO A 218 0.14 -19.46 -3.62
C PRO A 218 0.40 -20.48 -4.75
N LEU A 219 1.65 -20.67 -5.16
CA LEU A 219 2.00 -21.57 -6.26
C LEU A 219 1.93 -23.03 -5.83
N SER A 220 2.56 -23.40 -4.70
CA SER A 220 2.47 -24.78 -4.21
C SER A 220 1.05 -25.13 -3.73
N TYR A 221 0.34 -24.17 -3.14
CA TYR A 221 -1.06 -24.35 -2.75
C TYR A 221 -1.99 -24.59 -3.95
N SER A 222 -1.90 -23.77 -5.00
CA SER A 222 -2.72 -23.93 -6.21
C SER A 222 -2.42 -25.25 -6.91
N LEU A 223 -1.15 -25.65 -7.01
CA LEU A 223 -0.80 -26.95 -7.59
C LEU A 223 -1.36 -28.12 -6.77
N ALA A 224 -1.24 -28.08 -5.44
CA ALA A 224 -1.81 -29.10 -4.56
C ALA A 224 -3.34 -29.19 -4.69
N ARG A 225 -4.02 -28.04 -4.85
CA ARG A 225 -5.46 -27.96 -5.10
C ARG A 225 -5.83 -28.58 -6.44
N ASP A 226 -5.13 -28.20 -7.51
CA ASP A 226 -5.43 -28.62 -8.87
C ASP A 226 -5.18 -30.14 -9.04
N ARG A 227 -4.22 -30.69 -8.29
CA ARG A 227 -3.95 -32.14 -8.18
C ARG A 227 -4.84 -32.87 -7.17
N LYS A 228 -5.76 -32.19 -6.49
CA LYS A 228 -6.64 -32.75 -5.45
C LYS A 228 -5.89 -33.38 -4.25
N LEU A 229 -4.69 -32.90 -3.95
CA LEU A 229 -3.84 -33.38 -2.86
C LEU A 229 -4.03 -32.61 -1.54
N LEU A 230 -4.83 -31.54 -1.53
CA LEU A 230 -4.99 -30.69 -0.33
C LEU A 230 -5.48 -31.46 0.90
N ASP A 231 -6.39 -32.41 0.72
CA ASP A 231 -6.94 -33.21 1.83
C ASP A 231 -5.93 -34.20 2.38
N GLU A 232 -5.06 -34.74 1.53
CA GLU A 232 -3.97 -35.64 1.95
C GLU A 232 -2.84 -34.87 2.63
N LEU A 233 -2.46 -33.72 2.07
CA LEU A 233 -1.30 -32.94 2.54
C LEU A 233 -1.61 -32.09 3.77
N MET A 234 -2.86 -31.63 3.92
CA MET A 234 -3.28 -30.81 5.05
C MET A 234 -4.80 -30.91 5.27
N PRO A 235 -5.28 -31.98 5.92
CA PRO A 235 -6.70 -32.22 6.16
C PRO A 235 -7.36 -31.05 6.90
N ILE A 236 -8.51 -30.56 6.41
CA ILE A 236 -9.36 -29.66 7.20
C ILE A 236 -10.13 -30.54 8.18
N TYR A 237 -9.79 -30.44 9.46
CA TYR A 237 -10.64 -30.99 10.51
C TYR A 237 -11.77 -30.00 10.74
N ASP A 238 -12.99 -30.34 10.30
CA ASP A 238 -14.18 -29.56 10.60
C ASP A 238 -14.29 -29.38 12.13
N GLU A 239 -14.17 -28.14 12.59
CA GLU A 239 -14.29 -27.79 14.00
C GLU A 239 -15.65 -28.19 14.59
N ARG A 240 -16.65 -28.43 13.73
CA ARG A 240 -18.02 -28.82 14.11
C ARG A 240 -18.21 -30.32 14.30
N GLN A 241 -17.24 -31.17 13.95
CA GLN A 241 -17.36 -32.62 14.18
C GLN A 241 -16.90 -33.02 15.59
N VAL A 242 -17.88 -33.58 16.32
CA VAL A 242 -17.82 -34.35 17.56
C VAL A 242 -16.48 -35.05 17.74
N PHE A 243 -15.84 -34.85 18.89
CA PHE A 243 -14.61 -35.50 19.29
C PHE A 243 -14.61 -37.00 18.89
N SER A 244 -13.71 -37.38 18.00
CA SER A 244 -13.51 -38.76 17.55
C SER A 244 -12.20 -39.31 18.10
N PHE A 245 -12.10 -40.63 18.25
CA PHE A 245 -10.91 -41.27 18.81
C PHE A 245 -9.63 -40.87 18.06
N THR A 246 -9.67 -40.83 16.73
CA THR A 246 -8.53 -40.46 15.87
C THR A 246 -8.11 -39.00 16.10
N ARG A 247 -9.06 -38.09 16.30
CA ARG A 247 -8.79 -36.68 16.60
C ARG A 247 -8.14 -36.54 17.98
N CYS A 248 -8.70 -37.19 19.00
CA CYS A 248 -8.10 -37.23 20.33
C CYS A 248 -6.68 -37.83 20.28
N ALA A 249 -6.45 -38.88 19.48
CA ALA A 249 -5.11 -39.47 19.29
C ALA A 249 -4.11 -38.50 18.66
N HIS A 250 -4.52 -37.75 17.63
CA HIS A 250 -3.66 -36.73 17.02
C HIS A 250 -3.39 -35.55 17.96
N MET A 251 -4.37 -35.13 18.74
CA MET A 251 -4.21 -34.07 19.74
C MET A 251 -3.26 -34.50 20.85
N VAL A 252 -3.43 -35.71 21.39
CA VAL A 252 -2.58 -36.29 22.45
C VAL A 252 -1.11 -36.32 22.05
N LYS A 253 -0.77 -36.55 20.77
CA LYS A 253 0.62 -36.48 20.28
C LYS A 253 1.31 -35.14 20.53
N ARG A 254 0.55 -34.04 20.71
CA ARG A 254 1.10 -32.71 20.97
C ARG A 254 1.40 -32.48 22.46
N PHE A 255 0.87 -33.32 23.36
CA PHE A 255 1.02 -33.16 24.80
C PHE A 255 1.92 -34.26 25.39
N LYS A 256 2.86 -33.87 26.25
CA LYS A 256 3.79 -34.81 26.89
C LYS A 256 3.16 -35.63 28.01
N THR A 257 2.17 -35.07 28.69
CA THR A 257 1.52 -35.72 29.84
C THR A 257 0.02 -35.47 29.82
N LYS A 258 -0.73 -36.36 30.50
CA LYS A 258 -2.18 -36.26 30.66
C LYS A 258 -2.59 -34.92 31.31
N ASP A 259 -1.79 -34.43 32.26
CA ASP A 259 -2.08 -33.19 33.00
C ASP A 259 -1.95 -31.92 32.13
N VAL A 260 -1.03 -31.91 31.16
CA VAL A 260 -0.89 -30.80 30.21
C VAL A 260 -2.06 -30.79 29.25
N TRP A 261 -2.47 -31.97 28.75
CA TRP A 261 -3.63 -32.08 27.86
C TRP A 261 -4.94 -31.66 28.54
N GLN A 262 -5.15 -32.07 29.80
CA GLN A 262 -6.33 -31.69 30.58
C GLN A 262 -6.43 -30.18 30.79
N ARG A 263 -5.29 -29.51 31.00
CA ARG A 263 -5.24 -28.07 31.27
C ARG A 263 -5.47 -27.22 30.02
N GLU A 264 -4.87 -27.62 28.91
CA GLU A 264 -4.90 -26.83 27.66
C GLU A 264 -6.15 -27.13 26.81
N HIS A 265 -6.67 -28.37 26.86
CA HIS A 265 -7.83 -28.78 26.07
C HIS A 265 -8.81 -29.65 26.86
N SER A 266 -9.37 -29.04 27.92
CA SER A 266 -10.28 -29.66 28.88
C SER A 266 -11.47 -30.38 28.24
N GLU A 267 -12.08 -29.81 27.20
CA GLU A 267 -13.24 -30.40 26.51
C GLU A 267 -12.89 -31.72 25.81
N SER A 268 -11.76 -31.75 25.10
CA SER A 268 -11.29 -32.95 24.39
C SER A 268 -10.84 -34.05 25.36
N PHE A 269 -10.24 -33.65 26.48
CA PHE A 269 -9.83 -34.54 27.55
C PHE A 269 -11.06 -35.15 28.24
N GLN A 270 -12.06 -34.33 28.57
CA GLN A 270 -13.27 -34.78 29.23
C GLN A 270 -14.06 -35.74 28.34
N PHE A 271 -14.20 -35.44 27.05
CA PHE A 271 -14.83 -36.36 26.12
C PHE A 271 -14.09 -37.71 26.02
N ALA A 272 -12.76 -37.69 25.91
CA ALA A 272 -11.96 -38.91 25.86
C ALA A 272 -12.03 -39.69 27.18
N LYS A 273 -12.18 -39.01 28.32
CA LYS A 273 -12.39 -39.60 29.65
C LYS A 273 -13.76 -40.27 29.73
N ASP A 274 -14.81 -39.60 29.28
CA ASP A 274 -16.18 -40.13 29.28
C ASP A 274 -16.33 -41.32 28.31
N ALA A 275 -15.61 -41.29 27.20
CA ALA A 275 -15.54 -42.40 26.24
C ALA A 275 -14.60 -43.55 26.68
N GLY A 276 -13.81 -43.36 27.75
CA GLY A 276 -12.87 -44.35 28.28
C GLY A 276 -11.62 -44.56 27.42
N TRP A 277 -11.24 -43.57 26.61
CA TRP A 277 -10.13 -43.61 25.66
C TRP A 277 -8.80 -43.17 26.27
N ILE A 278 -8.78 -42.53 27.44
CA ILE A 278 -7.56 -41.92 28.02
C ILE A 278 -6.39 -42.89 28.13
N GLU A 279 -6.62 -44.10 28.63
CA GLU A 279 -5.54 -45.09 28.73
C GLU A 279 -5.12 -45.59 27.35
N GLU A 280 -6.07 -45.82 26.43
CA GLU A 280 -5.79 -46.31 25.09
C GLU A 280 -4.98 -45.29 24.27
N LEU A 281 -5.28 -43.99 24.39
CA LEU A 281 -4.62 -42.91 23.66
C LEU A 281 -3.17 -42.67 24.11
N PHE A 282 -2.84 -42.94 25.38
CA PHE A 282 -1.48 -42.82 25.92
C PHE A 282 -0.71 -44.15 25.91
N LEU A 283 -1.35 -45.27 25.54
CA LEU A 283 -0.73 -46.58 25.41
C LEU A 283 -0.30 -46.94 23.97
N VAL A 284 -0.78 -46.22 22.93
CA VAL A 284 -0.40 -46.53 21.55
C VAL A 284 1.08 -46.20 21.33
N PRO A 285 1.96 -47.20 21.09
CA PRO A 285 3.34 -46.93 20.69
C PRO A 285 3.36 -46.33 19.29
N MET A 286 4.38 -45.52 18.99
CA MET A 286 4.48 -44.61 17.83
C MET A 286 4.27 -45.21 16.42
N ASP A 287 4.10 -46.52 16.26
CA ASP A 287 4.06 -47.22 14.97
C ASP A 287 2.67 -47.83 14.65
N GLY A 288 1.71 -46.96 14.35
CA GLY A 288 0.83 -47.08 13.18
C GLY A 288 -0.04 -48.33 12.93
N LYS A 289 -0.28 -49.25 13.87
CA LYS A 289 -1.26 -50.35 13.68
C LYS A 289 -2.38 -50.30 14.71
N VAL A 290 -3.54 -49.81 14.28
CA VAL A 290 -4.80 -49.83 15.07
C VAL A 290 -5.36 -51.24 15.08
N VAL A 291 -5.25 -51.95 16.21
CA VAL A 291 -6.01 -53.19 16.42
C VAL A 291 -7.42 -52.83 16.87
N HIS A 292 -8.38 -52.88 15.94
CA HIS A 292 -9.79 -52.72 16.30
C HIS A 292 -10.26 -53.90 17.14
N LYS A 293 -10.47 -53.69 18.44
CA LYS A 293 -11.25 -54.64 19.26
C LYS A 293 -12.69 -54.65 18.75
N SER A 294 -13.18 -55.84 18.41
CA SER A 294 -14.53 -56.05 17.87
C SER A 294 -15.61 -55.49 18.80
N LYS A 295 -16.74 -55.08 18.23
CA LYS A 295 -17.90 -54.55 18.98
C LYS A 295 -18.29 -55.48 20.15
N GLU A 296 -18.13 -56.79 19.99
CA GLU A 296 -18.42 -57.79 21.03
C GLU A 296 -17.55 -57.65 22.28
N GLN A 297 -16.25 -57.35 22.12
CA GLN A 297 -15.34 -57.16 23.26
C GLN A 297 -15.67 -55.89 24.05
N ARG A 298 -16.23 -54.86 23.38
CA ARG A 298 -16.69 -53.61 24.01
C ARG A 298 -18.01 -53.81 24.75
N SER A 299 -18.93 -54.59 24.19
CA SER A 299 -20.20 -54.97 24.83
C SER A 299 -19.97 -55.85 26.07
N ALA A 300 -19.08 -56.84 25.99
CA ALA A 300 -18.78 -57.74 27.10
C ALA A 300 -18.17 -57.00 28.32
N LYS A 301 -17.34 -55.98 28.07
CA LYS A 301 -16.75 -55.17 29.14
C LYS A 301 -17.78 -54.26 29.82
N ARG A 302 -18.77 -53.75 29.07
CA ARG A 302 -19.90 -52.97 29.63
C ARG A 302 -20.85 -53.84 30.46
N ILE A 303 -21.15 -55.05 29.99
CA ILE A 303 -22.01 -56.01 30.72
C ILE A 303 -21.35 -56.45 32.03
N ARG A 304 -20.04 -56.75 32.05
CA ARG A 304 -19.31 -57.10 33.28
C ARG A 304 -19.31 -55.96 34.32
N LYS A 305 -19.21 -54.71 33.86
CA LYS A 305 -19.24 -53.54 34.76
C LYS A 305 -20.65 -53.29 35.33
N ALA A 306 -21.70 -53.52 34.56
CA ALA A 306 -23.08 -53.43 35.03
C ALA A 306 -23.43 -54.55 36.03
N ALA A 307 -22.98 -55.78 35.78
CA ALA A 307 -23.18 -56.91 36.70
C ALA A 307 -22.46 -56.71 38.05
N SER A 308 -21.25 -56.13 38.04
CA SER A 308 -20.50 -55.80 39.27
C SER A 308 -21.16 -54.70 40.10
N LEU A 309 -21.94 -53.81 39.49
CA LEU A 309 -22.66 -52.74 40.19
C LEU A 309 -23.98 -53.25 40.79
N GLN A 310 -24.63 -54.22 40.16
CA GLN A 310 -25.84 -54.85 40.70
C GLN A 310 -25.56 -55.81 41.87
N SER A 311 -24.39 -56.45 41.92
CA SER A 311 -24.01 -57.30 43.07
C SER A 311 -23.71 -56.52 44.36
N LEU A 312 -23.47 -55.21 44.26
CA LEU A 312 -23.24 -54.32 45.40
C LEU A 312 -24.52 -53.67 45.96
N ALA A 313 -25.67 -53.88 45.30
CA ALA A 313 -26.93 -53.19 45.60
C ALA A 313 -28.05 -54.10 46.15
N ARG A 314 -27.73 -55.27 46.72
CA ARG A 314 -28.70 -56.08 47.48
C ARG A 314 -28.60 -55.77 48.98
N PRO A 315 -29.60 -55.14 49.61
CA PRO A 315 -29.68 -55.02 51.06
C PRO A 315 -30.04 -56.37 51.69
N ARG A 316 -29.54 -56.62 52.91
CA ARG A 316 -29.95 -57.72 53.79
C ARG A 316 -31.33 -57.47 54.37
#